data_AF-A0A832GL43-F1
#
_entry.id   AF-A0A832GL43-F1
#
_cell.length_a   1.000
_cell.length_b   1.000
_cell.length_c   1.000
_cell.angle_alpha   90.00
_cell.angle_beta   90.00
_cell.angle_gamma   90.00
#
_symmetry.space_group_name_H-M   'P 1'
#
loop_
_entity.id
_entity.type
_entity.pdbx_description
1 polymer ?
#
loop_
_entity_poly.entity_id
_entity_poly.type
_entity_poly.pdbx_seq_one_letter_code
_entity_poly.pdbx_strand_id
1 'polypeptide(L)'
;MKARKRLQDEINVIPLVDIVLVILIIFMITAPLMTSGLEVDLPKTKDTALSQREREPLRIVITERGEIKVSGQRVSLEGLGKWLAEAKRAKLVE
;
A
#
# COMPACT_ATOMS: atom_id res chain seq x y z
N MET A 1 -0.16 -25.94 -80.25
CA MET A 1 -0.12 -26.27 -78.81
C MET A 1 0.48 -25.10 -78.05
N LYS A 2 -0.30 -24.35 -77.26
CA LYS A 2 0.20 -23.24 -76.43
C LYS A 2 0.80 -23.81 -75.14
N ALA A 3 2.09 -23.59 -74.92
CA ALA A 3 2.77 -23.92 -73.68
C ALA A 3 2.23 -23.03 -72.55
N ARG A 4 1.54 -23.63 -71.60
CA ARG A 4 1.02 -22.95 -70.41
C ARG A 4 2.21 -22.70 -69.49
N LYS A 5 2.76 -21.48 -69.52
CA LYS A 5 3.80 -21.03 -68.59
C LYS A 5 3.20 -21.09 -67.18
N ARG A 6 3.69 -22.00 -66.35
CA ARG A 6 3.37 -22.03 -64.93
C ARG A 6 4.09 -20.83 -64.30
N LEU A 7 3.32 -19.83 -63.90
CA LEU A 7 3.82 -18.76 -63.03
C LEU A 7 3.95 -19.40 -61.64
N GLN A 8 5.17 -19.64 -61.20
CA GLN A 8 5.44 -19.95 -59.81
C GLN A 8 5.51 -18.61 -59.08
N ASP A 9 4.57 -18.38 -58.17
CA ASP A 9 4.66 -17.28 -57.21
C ASP A 9 5.69 -17.68 -56.14
N GLU A 10 6.92 -17.21 -56.29
CA GLU A 10 7.93 -17.31 -55.25
C GLU A 10 7.50 -16.41 -54.09
N ILE A 11 7.24 -17.00 -52.92
CA ILE A 11 6.96 -16.22 -51.71
C ILE A 11 8.22 -15.42 -51.40
N ASN A 12 8.11 -14.09 -51.35
CA ASN A 12 9.22 -13.25 -50.93
C ASN A 12 9.53 -13.53 -49.45
N VAL A 13 10.64 -14.22 -49.20
CA VAL A 13 11.06 -14.66 -47.86
C VAL A 13 11.63 -13.49 -47.04
N ILE A 14 12.19 -12.47 -47.69
CA ILE A 14 12.86 -11.34 -47.03
C ILE A 14 11.89 -10.57 -46.11
N PRO A 15 10.67 -10.18 -46.55
CA PRO A 15 9.68 -9.59 -45.66
C PRO A 15 9.15 -10.55 -44.57
N LEU A 16 9.08 -11.85 -44.85
CA LEU A 16 8.55 -12.83 -43.90
C LEU A 16 9.50 -13.02 -42.71
N VAL A 17 10.80 -13.08 -42.98
CA VAL A 17 11.83 -13.21 -41.93
C VAL A 17 11.87 -11.96 -41.06
N ASP A 18 11.66 -10.78 -41.64
CA ASP A 18 11.61 -9.51 -40.89
C ASP A 18 10.43 -9.48 -39.90
N ILE A 19 9.24 -9.93 -40.32
CA ILE A 19 8.06 -10.03 -39.42
C ILE A 19 8.33 -11.00 -38.26
N VAL A 20 8.93 -12.16 -38.55
CA VAL A 20 9.27 -13.14 -37.51
C VAL A 20 10.34 -12.58 -36.56
N LEU A 21 11.34 -11.87 -37.08
CA LEU A 21 12.38 -11.22 -36.27
C LEU A 21 11.80 -10.14 -35.35
N VAL A 22 10.89 -9.30 -35.86
CA VAL A 22 10.19 -8.28 -35.06
C VAL A 22 9.38 -8.94 -33.93
N ILE A 23 8.67 -10.04 -34.22
CA ILE A 23 7.95 -10.81 -33.18
C ILE A 23 8.91 -11.32 -32.09
N LEU A 24 10.06 -11.87 -32.47
CA LEU A 24 11.07 -12.33 -31.51
C LEU A 24 11.63 -11.20 -30.64
N ILE A 25 11.90 -10.03 -31.22
CA ILE A 25 12.36 -8.84 -30.48
C ILE A 25 11.31 -8.40 -29.45
N ILE A 26 10.03 -8.35 -29.83
CA ILE A 26 8.94 -8.00 -28.90
C ILE A 26 8.92 -8.99 -27.74
N PHE A 27 8.95 -10.30 -28.00
CA PHE A 27 8.98 -11.32 -26.95
C PHE A 27 10.18 -11.16 -26.01
N MET A 28 11.38 -10.98 -26.56
CA MET A 28 12.61 -10.77 -25.78
C MET A 28 12.53 -9.54 -24.87
N ILE A 29 11.90 -8.45 -25.31
CA ILE A 29 11.75 -7.21 -24.53
C ILE A 29 10.64 -7.31 -23.48
N THR A 30 9.56 -8.07 -23.73
CA THR A 30 8.46 -8.21 -22.76
C THR A 30 8.82 -9.04 -21.53
N ALA A 31 9.74 -10.00 -21.63
CA ALA A 31 10.16 -10.85 -20.51
C ALA A 31 10.80 -10.08 -19.33
N PRO A 32 11.78 -9.16 -19.52
CA PRO A 32 12.36 -8.39 -18.42
C PRO A 32 11.38 -7.41 -17.75
N LEU A 33 10.23 -7.11 -18.36
CA LEU A 33 9.19 -6.27 -17.73
C LEU A 33 8.41 -7.03 -16.65
N MET A 34 8.48 -8.36 -16.60
CA MET A 34 7.77 -9.17 -15.61
C MET A 34 8.44 -9.18 -14.22
N THR A 35 9.61 -8.55 -14.04
CA THR A 35 10.37 -8.58 -12.77
C THR A 35 10.31 -7.29 -11.96
N SER A 36 9.48 -6.31 -12.34
CA SER A 36 9.26 -5.10 -11.53
C SER A 36 8.23 -5.35 -10.42
N GLY A 37 8.40 -6.42 -9.65
CA GLY A 37 7.81 -6.51 -8.33
C GLY A 37 8.71 -5.71 -7.39
N LEU A 38 8.49 -4.40 -7.28
CA LEU A 38 8.99 -3.67 -6.12
C LEU A 38 8.40 -4.42 -4.91
N GLU A 39 9.25 -5.06 -4.13
CA GLU A 39 8.90 -5.59 -2.81
C GLU A 39 8.69 -4.35 -1.92
N VAL A 40 7.52 -3.73 -2.08
CA VAL A 40 7.14 -2.59 -1.27
C VAL A 40 6.80 -3.18 0.09
N ASP A 41 7.73 -3.04 1.03
CA ASP A 41 7.47 -3.25 2.43
C ASP A 41 6.57 -2.08 2.88
N LEU A 42 5.27 -2.19 2.60
CA LEU A 42 4.29 -1.23 3.10
C LEU A 42 4.43 -1.27 4.62
N PRO A 43 4.71 -0.12 5.28
CA PRO A 43 4.69 -0.09 6.72
C PRO A 43 3.30 -0.56 7.14
N LYS A 44 3.24 -1.75 7.74
CA LYS A 44 2.05 -2.18 8.45
C LYS A 44 1.91 -1.15 9.55
N THR A 45 1.05 -0.16 9.34
CA THR A 45 0.40 0.46 10.48
C THR A 45 -0.03 -0.71 11.33
N LYS A 46 0.29 -0.66 12.61
CA LYS A 46 -0.55 -1.36 13.55
C LYS A 46 -1.91 -0.68 13.38
N ASP A 47 -2.67 -1.13 12.39
CA ASP A 47 -4.00 -1.63 12.63
C ASP A 47 -3.81 -2.65 13.77
N THR A 48 -3.57 -2.13 14.98
CA THR A 48 -4.47 -2.41 16.06
C THR A 48 -5.79 -2.36 15.37
N ALA A 49 -6.30 -3.55 15.03
CA ALA A 49 -7.67 -3.70 14.62
C ALA A 49 -8.42 -2.66 15.42
N LEU A 50 -9.36 -1.98 14.78
CA LEU A 50 -10.53 -1.50 15.47
C LEU A 50 -11.15 -2.71 16.18
N SER A 51 -10.47 -3.20 17.22
CA SER A 51 -11.02 -3.60 18.48
C SER A 51 -11.79 -2.36 18.82
N GLN A 52 -13.04 -2.36 18.37
CA GLN A 52 -14.17 -1.75 19.02
C GLN A 52 -14.24 -2.24 20.47
N ARG A 53 -13.14 -2.20 21.23
CA ARG A 53 -13.24 -1.65 22.55
C ARG A 53 -13.45 -0.19 22.23
N GLU A 54 -14.69 0.23 22.34
CA GLU A 54 -15.05 1.61 22.64
C GLU A 54 -14.12 2.07 23.76
N ARG A 55 -12.90 2.49 23.40
CA ARG A 55 -12.05 3.24 24.30
C ARG A 55 -12.69 4.60 24.24
N GLU A 56 -13.53 4.87 25.23
CA GLU A 56 -14.01 6.23 25.45
C GLU A 56 -12.80 7.16 25.34
N PRO A 57 -12.85 8.16 24.44
CA PRO A 57 -11.72 9.05 24.27
C PRO A 57 -11.46 9.74 25.60
N LEU A 58 -10.21 9.71 26.05
CA LEU A 58 -9.80 10.35 27.29
C LEU A 58 -10.09 11.85 27.20
N ARG A 59 -11.12 12.31 27.93
CA ARG A 59 -11.53 13.71 27.97
C ARG A 59 -10.88 14.42 29.15
N ILE A 60 -9.91 15.28 28.85
CA ILE A 60 -9.29 16.20 29.81
C ILE A 60 -9.85 17.60 29.52
N VAL A 61 -10.44 18.23 30.54
CA VAL A 61 -10.98 19.59 30.45
C VAL A 61 -10.18 20.48 31.40
N ILE A 62 -9.66 21.58 30.87
CA ILE A 62 -8.99 22.63 31.65
C ILE A 62 -9.90 23.85 31.61
N THR A 63 -10.33 24.31 32.79
CA THR A 63 -11.18 25.51 32.92
C THR A 63 -10.31 26.78 32.98
N GLU A 64 -10.89 27.94 32.72
CA GLU A 64 -10.20 29.25 32.83
C GLU A 64 -9.65 29.53 34.24
N ARG A 65 -10.19 28.87 35.26
CA ARG A 65 -9.73 28.95 36.66
C ARG A 65 -8.54 28.01 36.95
N GLY A 66 -8.01 27.32 35.93
CA GLY A 66 -6.94 26.34 36.07
C GLY A 66 -7.37 25.01 36.68
N GLU A 67 -8.67 24.76 36.84
CA GLU A 67 -9.15 23.46 37.32
C GLU A 67 -9.09 22.42 36.22
N ILE A 68 -8.49 21.27 36.54
CA ILE A 68 -8.35 20.14 35.63
C ILE A 68 -9.42 19.10 35.98
N LYS A 69 -10.17 18.66 34.97
CA LYS A 69 -11.15 17.59 35.08
C LYS A 69 -10.78 16.45 34.14
N VAL A 70 -10.77 15.23 34.67
CA VAL A 70 -10.56 13.99 33.90
C VAL A 70 -11.83 13.17 34.02
N SER A 71 -12.49 12.85 32.89
CA SER A 71 -13.75 12.10 32.87
C SER A 71 -14.83 12.64 33.84
N GLY A 72 -14.89 13.96 34.01
CA GLY A 72 -15.85 14.65 34.88
C GLY A 72 -15.42 14.82 36.36
N GLN A 73 -14.34 14.16 36.81
CA GLN A 73 -13.81 14.31 38.16
C GLN A 73 -12.73 15.38 38.22
N ARG A 74 -12.75 16.24 39.26
CA ARG A 74 -11.71 17.25 39.49
C ARG A 74 -10.45 16.56 40.01
N VAL A 75 -9.32 16.81 39.36
CA VAL A 75 -8.01 16.24 39.74
C VAL A 75 -7.02 17.37 39.95
N SER A 76 -6.16 17.27 40.98
CA SER A 76 -5.04 18.19 41.16
C SER A 76 -3.93 17.91 40.15
N LEU A 77 -3.02 18.86 39.92
CA LEU A 77 -1.90 18.67 38.99
C LEU A 77 -0.99 17.49 39.40
N GLU A 78 -0.75 17.32 40.70
CA GLU A 78 0.00 16.19 41.26
C GLU A 78 -0.76 14.86 41.14
N GLY A 79 -2.09 14.90 41.30
CA GLY A 79 -2.96 13.74 41.12
C GLY A 79 -3.06 13.31 39.66
N LEU A 80 -3.03 14.27 38.72
CA LEU A 80 -3.09 14.02 37.29
C LEU A 80 -1.88 13.22 36.81
N GLY A 81 -0.68 13.56 37.28
CA GLY A 81 0.54 12.82 36.93
C GLY A 81 0.49 11.36 37.37
N LYS A 82 0.00 11.09 38.59
CA LYS A 82 -0.21 9.72 39.09
C LYS A 82 -1.28 8.97 38.29
N TRP A 83 -2.40 9.64 38.02
CA TRP A 83 -3.51 9.09 37.25
C TRP A 83 -3.10 8.75 35.81
N LEU A 84 -2.34 9.63 35.14
CA LEU A 84 -1.82 9.39 33.79
C LEU A 84 -0.78 8.27 33.76
N ALA A 85 0.08 8.17 34.78
CA ALA A 85 1.03 7.07 34.90
C ALA A 85 0.31 5.72 35.05
N GLU A 86 -0.77 5.69 35.82
CA GLU A 86 -1.63 4.51 35.97
C GLU A 86 -2.42 4.21 34.68
N ALA A 87 -2.96 5.23 34.02
CA ALA A 87 -3.67 5.10 32.74
C ALA A 87 -2.75 4.61 31.61
N LYS A 88 -1.49 5.05 31.58
CA LYS A 88 -0.48 4.57 30.63
C LYS A 88 -0.12 3.11 30.88
N ARG A 89 0.02 2.70 32.15
CA ARG A 89 0.21 1.29 32.52
C ARG A 89 -0.99 0.43 32.14
N ALA A 90 -2.20 0.98 32.23
CA ALA A 90 -3.46 0.34 31.85
C ALA A 90 -3.73 0.35 30.32
N LYS A 91 -2.80 0.83 29.48
CA LYS A 91 -2.97 0.99 28.01
C LYS A 91 -4.17 1.87 27.61
N LEU A 92 -4.57 2.80 28.47
CA LEU A 92 -5.63 3.77 28.20
C LEU A 92 -5.12 5.03 27.48
N VAL A 93 -3.80 5.23 27.45
CA VAL A 93 -3.11 6.35 26.79
C VAL A 93 -1.88 5.78 26.07
N GLU A 94 -1.66 6.15 24.80
CA GLU A 94 -0.41 5.88 24.07
C GLU A 94 0.65 6.96 24.36
#